data_AF-A0A6G7J4V8-F1
#
_entry.id   AF-A0A6G7J4V8-F1
#
_cell.length_a   1.000
_cell.length_b   1.000
_cell.length_c   1.000
_cell.angle_alpha   90.00
_cell.angle_beta   90.00
_cell.angle_gamma   90.00
#
_symmetry.space_group_name_H-M   'P 1'
#
loop_
_entity.id
_entity.type
_entity.pdbx_description
1 polymer ?
#
loop_
_entity_poly.entity_id
_entity_poly.type
_entity_poly.pdbx_seq_one_letter_code
_entity_poly.pdbx_strand_id
1 'polypeptide(L)'
;MKKKYALKEYLPVILLFLFLIGFIIYTIIKKGKYEEIYLSEEFDERVIDVFEEKGNTYLFLTNRNDRIKIENSRNYDYEPAFLYDFIKENDRVLKNKCSDTLYIERSSKNYHFLIGSTVYNREGKSKEFIQNSLSERAIMNERNDCN
;
A
#
# COMPACT_ATOMS: atom_id res chain seq x y z
N MET A 1 45.03 23.16 -21.64
CA MET A 1 43.84 23.98 -22.00
C MET A 1 42.64 23.44 -21.22
N LYS A 2 42.16 24.14 -20.17
CA LYS A 2 40.92 23.75 -19.48
C LYS A 2 39.74 24.14 -20.37
N LYS A 3 38.99 23.17 -20.89
CA LYS A 3 37.72 23.43 -21.59
C LYS A 3 36.82 24.20 -20.62
N LYS A 4 36.52 25.47 -20.92
CA LYS A 4 35.44 26.21 -20.28
C LYS A 4 34.14 25.63 -20.83
N TYR A 5 33.66 24.54 -20.24
CA TYR A 5 32.30 24.07 -20.49
C TYR A 5 31.35 25.22 -20.12
N ALA A 6 30.52 25.63 -21.07
CA ALA A 6 29.57 26.72 -20.82
C ALA A 6 28.45 26.21 -19.91
N LEU A 7 28.03 27.00 -18.91
CA LEU A 7 26.94 26.66 -17.98
C LEU A 7 25.67 26.12 -18.67
N LYS A 8 25.43 26.53 -19.93
CA LYS A 8 24.33 26.06 -20.78
C LYS A 8 24.39 24.55 -21.08
N GLU A 9 25.58 23.96 -21.17
CA GLU A 9 25.76 22.52 -21.48
C GLU A 9 25.36 21.63 -20.29
N TYR A 10 25.46 22.14 -19.06
CA TYR A 10 25.06 21.43 -17.84
C TYR A 10 23.62 21.72 -17.39
N LEU A 11 22.96 22.72 -17.97
CA LEU A 11 21.61 23.12 -17.58
C LEU A 11 20.59 21.95 -17.62
N PRO A 12 20.56 21.09 -18.66
CA PRO A 12 19.65 19.94 -18.66
C PRO A 12 19.94 18.96 -17.52
N VAL A 13 21.22 18.76 -17.21
CA VAL A 13 21.65 17.86 -16.12
C VAL A 13 21.22 18.43 -14.77
N ILE A 14 21.41 19.73 -14.55
CA ILE A 14 20.98 20.42 -13.32
C ILE A 14 19.46 20.32 -13.16
N LEU A 15 18.69 20.56 -14.23
CA LEU A 15 17.22 20.43 -14.20
C LEU A 15 16.78 19.01 -13.88
N LEU A 16 17.43 17.99 -14.44
CA LEU A 16 17.17 16.59 -14.12
C LEU A 16 17.43 16.30 -12.64
N PHE A 17 18.56 16.77 -12.08
CA PHE A 17 18.86 16.59 -10.66
C PHE A 17 17.84 17.28 -9.77
N LEU A 18 17.43 18.51 -10.10
CA LEU A 18 16.39 19.23 -9.36
C LEU A 18 15.05 18.50 -9.42
N PHE A 19 14.69 17.97 -10.58
CA PHE A 19 13.49 17.14 -10.74
C PHE A 19 13.54 15.88 -9.87
N LEU A 20 14.66 15.15 -9.90
CA LEU A 20 14.84 13.94 -9.10
C LEU A 20 14.79 14.23 -7.59
N ILE A 21 15.44 15.29 -7.14
CA ILE A 21 15.40 15.72 -5.73
C ILE A 21 13.97 16.12 -5.34
N GLY A 22 13.29 16.90 -6.18
CA GLY A 22 11.90 17.30 -5.96
C GLY A 22 10.97 16.10 -5.87
N PHE A 23 11.16 15.11 -6.74
CA PHE A 23 10.40 13.85 -6.72
C PHE A 23 10.64 13.05 -5.43
N ILE A 24 11.90 12.92 -4.99
CA ILE A 24 12.23 12.22 -3.73
C ILE A 24 11.58 12.94 -2.53
N ILE A 25 11.69 14.26 -2.45
CA ILE A 25 11.08 15.07 -1.38
C ILE A 25 9.56 14.91 -1.39
N TYR A 26 8.95 14.98 -2.58
CA TYR A 26 7.51 14.78 -2.74
C TYR A 26 7.06 13.41 -2.20
N THR A 27 7.74 12.33 -2.58
CA THR A 27 7.42 10.97 -2.13
C THR A 27 7.54 10.84 -0.61
N ILE A 28 8.59 11.39 0.00
CA ILE A 28 8.80 11.36 1.46
C ILE A 28 7.67 12.11 2.18
N ILE A 29 7.31 13.31 1.69
CA ILE A 29 6.24 14.12 2.29
C ILE A 29 4.88 13.43 2.12
N LYS A 30 4.59 12.91 0.93
CA LYS A 30 3.29 12.29 0.63
C LYS A 30 3.07 11.00 1.43
N LYS A 31 4.12 10.17 1.55
CA LYS A 31 4.12 9.00 2.42
C LYS A 31 3.86 9.39 3.87
N GLY A 32 4.58 10.41 4.36
CA GLY A 32 4.46 10.85 5.75
C GLY A 32 4.86 9.77 6.76
N LYS A 33 4.41 9.95 8.00
CA LYS A 33 4.52 8.91 9.03
C LYS A 33 3.48 7.82 8.81
N TYR A 34 3.82 6.61 9.21
CA TYR A 34 2.90 5.49 9.12
C TYR A 34 3.06 4.54 10.31
N GLU A 35 1.97 3.86 10.61
CA GLU A 35 1.85 2.79 11.58
C GLU A 35 1.75 1.45 10.84
N GLU A 36 2.35 0.41 11.40
CA GLU A 36 2.15 -0.96 10.92
C GLU A 36 0.81 -1.48 11.47
N ILE A 37 0.08 -2.22 10.65
CA ILE A 37 -1.21 -2.80 11.03
C ILE A 37 -1.02 -4.16 11.71
N TYR A 38 -1.65 -4.34 12.87
CA TYR A 38 -1.59 -5.61 13.63
C TYR A 38 -2.91 -6.39 13.55
N LEU A 39 -2.87 -7.69 13.88
CA LEU A 39 -4.08 -8.52 13.86
C LEU A 39 -5.07 -8.06 14.93
N SER A 40 -4.60 -7.68 16.12
CA SER A 40 -5.46 -7.19 17.21
C SER A 40 -6.13 -5.83 16.93
N GLU A 41 -5.64 -5.10 15.94
CA GLU A 41 -6.13 -3.76 15.63
C GLU A 41 -7.54 -3.80 15.03
N GLU A 42 -8.41 -2.90 15.49
CA GLU A 42 -9.78 -2.76 15.02
C GLU A 42 -10.02 -1.31 14.63
N PHE A 43 -10.68 -1.10 13.49
CA PHE A 43 -11.11 0.22 13.08
C PHE A 43 -12.27 0.15 12.10
N ASP A 44 -13.06 1.22 12.10
CA ASP A 44 -14.19 1.46 11.21
C ASP A 44 -14.19 2.95 10.86
N GLU A 45 -13.56 3.28 9.73
CA GLU A 45 -13.24 4.67 9.39
C GLU A 45 -13.39 4.92 7.89
N ARG A 46 -13.37 6.19 7.49
CA ARG A 46 -13.36 6.56 6.07
C ARG A 46 -11.94 6.87 5.59
N VAL A 47 -11.68 6.52 4.34
CA VAL A 47 -10.44 6.86 3.63
C VAL A 47 -10.45 8.35 3.28
N ILE A 48 -9.46 9.09 3.78
CA ILE A 48 -9.18 10.49 3.39
C ILE A 48 -8.27 10.52 2.18
N ASP A 49 -7.20 9.73 2.17
CA ASP A 49 -6.19 9.75 1.11
C ASP A 49 -5.53 8.37 0.99
N VAL A 50 -5.12 8.02 -0.22
CA VAL A 50 -4.48 6.75 -0.56
C VAL A 50 -3.12 7.04 -1.20
N PHE A 51 -2.10 6.31 -0.78
CA PHE A 51 -0.76 6.40 -1.36
C PHE A 51 -0.15 5.01 -1.55
N GLU A 52 0.66 4.82 -2.59
CA GLU A 52 1.38 3.57 -2.85
C GLU A 52 2.87 3.80 -2.85
N GLU A 53 3.58 2.85 -2.21
CA GLU A 53 5.02 2.73 -2.39
C GLU A 53 5.44 1.26 -2.27
N LYS A 54 6.10 0.77 -3.32
CA LYS A 54 6.73 -0.56 -3.36
C LYS A 54 5.73 -1.69 -3.07
N GLY A 55 4.52 -1.59 -3.60
CA GLY A 55 3.44 -2.55 -3.43
C GLY A 55 2.70 -2.47 -2.10
N ASN A 56 3.07 -1.56 -1.20
CA ASN A 56 2.31 -1.29 0.02
C ASN A 56 1.30 -0.18 -0.23
N THR A 57 0.11 -0.32 0.36
CA THR A 57 -0.93 0.71 0.34
C THR A 57 -0.91 1.46 1.66
N TYR A 58 -0.81 2.78 1.62
CA TYR A 58 -0.81 3.64 2.80
C TYR A 58 -2.12 4.43 2.86
N LEU A 59 -2.96 4.11 3.84
CA LEU A 59 -4.28 4.74 3.99
C LEU A 59 -4.23 5.81 5.07
N PHE A 60 -4.65 7.01 4.74
CA PHE A 60 -4.95 8.03 5.73
C PHE A 60 -6.44 7.99 6.05
N LEU A 61 -6.80 7.79 7.32
CA LEU A 61 -8.17 7.57 7.77
C LEU A 61 -8.69 8.71 8.66
N THR A 62 -10.01 8.85 8.75
CA THR A 62 -10.68 9.99 9.38
C THR A 62 -10.31 10.28 10.83
N ASN A 63 -10.02 9.27 11.64
CA ASN A 63 -9.79 9.42 13.08
C ASN A 63 -8.33 9.13 13.46
N ARG A 64 -7.40 9.29 12.51
CA ARG A 64 -5.97 8.99 12.69
C ARG A 64 -5.10 10.18 12.36
N ASN A 65 -3.95 10.24 13.04
CA ASN A 65 -2.93 11.25 12.79
C ASN A 65 -1.91 10.79 11.74
N ASP A 66 -1.62 9.50 11.70
CA ASP A 66 -0.66 8.87 10.81
C ASP A 66 -1.36 7.91 9.85
N ARG A 67 -0.69 7.57 8.73
CA ARG A 67 -1.23 6.59 7.79
C ARG A 67 -1.09 5.17 8.35
N ILE A 68 -1.99 4.27 7.97
CA ILE A 68 -1.78 2.84 8.17
C ILE A 68 -1.11 2.23 6.95
N LYS A 69 -0.07 1.42 7.16
CA LYS A 69 0.57 0.63 6.09
C LYS A 69 -0.15 -0.71 5.97
N ILE A 70 -0.78 -0.92 4.83
CA ILE A 70 -1.31 -2.21 4.40
C ILE A 70 -0.29 -2.86 3.48
N GLU A 71 0.23 -4.02 3.89
CA GLU A 71 1.10 -4.83 3.04
C GLU A 71 0.37 -5.29 1.78
N ASN A 72 1.13 -5.66 0.73
CA ASN A 72 0.57 -5.87 -0.61
C ASN A 72 -0.61 -6.86 -0.62
N SER A 73 -1.78 -6.36 -1.01
CA SER A 73 -3.03 -7.10 -1.01
C SER A 73 -3.68 -7.11 -2.38
N ARG A 74 -4.15 -8.28 -2.80
CA ARG A 74 -4.91 -8.46 -4.04
C ARG A 74 -6.10 -9.37 -3.82
N ASN A 75 -7.18 -9.09 -4.55
CA ASN A 75 -8.32 -9.98 -4.69
C ASN A 75 -8.68 -10.07 -6.18
N TYR A 76 -8.51 -11.24 -6.78
CA TYR A 76 -8.73 -11.44 -8.22
C TYR A 76 -10.21 -11.51 -8.63
N ASP A 77 -11.14 -11.48 -7.67
CA ASP A 77 -12.57 -11.35 -7.96
C ASP A 77 -12.96 -9.92 -8.36
N TYR A 78 -12.07 -8.95 -8.16
CA TYR A 78 -12.33 -7.53 -8.36
C TYR A 78 -11.45 -6.94 -9.46
N GLU A 79 -11.97 -5.91 -10.13
CA GLU A 79 -11.22 -5.12 -11.10
C GLU A 79 -11.24 -3.65 -10.66
N PRO A 80 -10.07 -3.05 -10.36
CA PRO A 80 -8.73 -3.65 -10.38
C PRO A 80 -8.48 -4.60 -9.19
N ALA A 81 -7.61 -5.58 -9.38
CA ALA A 81 -7.36 -6.63 -8.38
C ALA A 81 -6.47 -6.20 -7.20
N PHE A 82 -5.65 -5.16 -7.36
CA PHE A 82 -4.78 -4.66 -6.29
C PHE A 82 -5.54 -3.71 -5.37
N LEU A 83 -5.28 -3.80 -4.06
CA LEU A 83 -5.93 -2.95 -3.08
C LEU A 83 -5.73 -1.45 -3.39
N TYR A 84 -4.50 -1.03 -3.68
CA TYR A 84 -4.20 0.37 -3.98
C TYR A 84 -5.02 0.93 -5.15
N ASP A 85 -5.06 0.20 -6.27
CA ASP A 85 -5.81 0.63 -7.46
C ASP A 85 -7.33 0.54 -7.21
N PHE A 86 -7.74 -0.37 -6.31
CA PHE A 86 -9.14 -0.63 -6.03
C PHE A 86 -9.75 0.42 -5.10
N ILE A 87 -9.08 0.71 -3.98
CA ILE A 87 -9.58 1.56 -2.89
C ILE A 87 -9.58 3.04 -3.28
N LYS A 88 -10.58 3.79 -2.80
CA LYS A 88 -10.80 5.19 -3.16
C LYS A 88 -11.08 6.04 -1.93
N GLU A 89 -10.83 7.33 -2.07
CA GLU A 89 -11.25 8.32 -1.08
C GLU A 89 -12.76 8.21 -0.81
N ASN A 90 -13.15 8.44 0.44
CA ASN A 90 -14.48 8.28 1.02
C ASN A 90 -15.03 6.86 1.15
N ASP A 91 -14.32 5.84 0.67
CA ASP A 91 -14.66 4.45 1.02
C ASP A 91 -14.64 4.29 2.54
N ARG A 92 -15.56 3.49 3.07
CA ARG A 92 -15.50 3.07 4.46
C ARG A 92 -14.69 1.80 4.54
N VAL A 93 -13.70 1.78 5.40
CA VAL A 93 -12.84 0.62 5.66
C VAL A 93 -13.07 0.10 7.06
N LEU A 94 -13.25 -1.21 7.17
CA LEU A 94 -13.47 -1.91 8.41
C LEU A 94 -12.44 -3.02 8.53
N LYS A 95 -11.78 -3.10 9.69
CA LYS A 95 -11.00 -4.26 10.08
C LYS A 95 -11.48 -4.72 11.44
N ASN A 96 -11.83 -6.00 11.54
CA ASN A 96 -12.20 -6.61 12.80
C ASN A 96 -10.95 -7.00 13.60
N LYS A 97 -11.11 -7.01 14.92
CA LYS A 97 -10.10 -7.55 15.83
C LYS A 97 -9.76 -9.00 15.50
N CYS A 98 -8.48 -9.34 15.57
CA CYS A 98 -7.93 -10.67 15.30
C CYS A 98 -8.29 -11.21 13.91
N SER A 99 -8.29 -10.33 12.90
CA SER A 99 -8.54 -10.68 11.51
C SER A 99 -7.48 -10.08 10.60
N ASP A 100 -7.05 -10.85 9.61
CA ASP A 100 -6.19 -10.41 8.49
C ASP A 100 -7.01 -9.88 7.31
N THR A 101 -8.33 -9.71 7.47
CA THR A 101 -9.24 -9.26 6.41
C THR A 101 -9.57 -7.77 6.58
N LEU A 102 -9.31 -7.00 5.53
CA LEU A 102 -9.76 -5.63 5.38
C LEU A 102 -11.05 -5.62 4.56
N TYR A 103 -12.14 -5.15 5.15
CA TYR A 103 -13.41 -4.94 4.49
C TYR A 103 -13.52 -3.51 3.97
N ILE A 104 -14.10 -3.35 2.79
CA ILE A 104 -14.32 -2.06 2.14
C ILE A 104 -15.79 -1.96 1.77
N GLU A 105 -16.46 -0.93 2.24
CA GLU A 105 -17.83 -0.60 1.86
C GLU A 105 -17.82 0.62 0.93
N ARG A 106 -18.35 0.43 -0.29
CA ARG A 106 -18.51 1.49 -1.30
C ARG A 106 -19.90 1.40 -1.90
N SER A 107 -20.69 2.47 -1.78
CA SER A 107 -22.03 2.56 -2.36
C SER A 107 -22.91 1.34 -2.01
N SER A 108 -22.91 0.95 -0.73
CA SER A 108 -23.64 -0.23 -0.19
C SER A 108 -23.20 -1.59 -0.75
N LYS A 109 -22.06 -1.66 -1.43
CA LYS A 109 -21.40 -2.91 -1.80
C LYS A 109 -20.22 -3.17 -0.86
N ASN A 110 -20.09 -4.42 -0.46
CA ASN A 110 -19.01 -4.88 0.41
C ASN A 110 -17.97 -5.65 -0.40
N TYR A 111 -16.71 -5.34 -0.13
CA TYR A 111 -15.54 -5.97 -0.72
C TYR A 111 -14.60 -6.38 0.40
N HIS A 112 -13.71 -7.32 0.12
CA HIS A 112 -12.70 -7.70 1.09
C HIS A 112 -11.35 -8.00 0.45
N PHE A 113 -10.29 -7.67 1.17
CA PHE A 113 -8.92 -7.97 0.81
C PHE A 113 -8.25 -8.65 2.00
N LEU A 114 -7.48 -9.71 1.74
CA LEU A 114 -6.59 -10.27 2.74
C LEU A 114 -5.31 -9.44 2.79
N ILE A 115 -5.01 -8.89 3.96
CA ILE A 115 -3.82 -8.08 4.23
C ILE A 115 -2.59 -8.93 3.92
N GLY A 116 -1.70 -8.42 3.08
CA GLY A 116 -0.45 -9.10 2.74
C GLY A 116 -0.58 -10.32 1.82
N SER A 117 -1.78 -10.62 1.30
CA SER A 117 -1.99 -11.70 0.34
C SER A 117 -2.08 -11.17 -1.08
N THR A 118 -1.14 -11.54 -1.93
CA THR A 118 -1.14 -11.16 -3.36
C THR A 118 -1.79 -12.20 -4.27
N VAL A 119 -2.41 -13.25 -3.68
CA VAL A 119 -2.82 -14.48 -4.38
C VAL A 119 -4.26 -14.91 -4.10
N TYR A 120 -5.03 -14.10 -3.39
CA TYR A 120 -6.38 -14.45 -2.97
C TYR A 120 -7.34 -14.65 -4.15
N ASN A 121 -8.06 -15.77 -4.17
CA ASN A 121 -8.99 -16.20 -5.23
C ASN A 121 -8.35 -16.29 -6.63
N ARG A 122 -7.07 -16.63 -6.69
CA ARG A 122 -6.33 -16.80 -7.95
C ARG A 122 -6.49 -18.23 -8.49
N GLU A 123 -7.61 -18.53 -9.15
CA GLU A 123 -7.77 -19.79 -9.88
C GLU A 123 -6.69 -19.91 -10.99
N GLY A 124 -6.07 -21.10 -11.13
CA GLY A 124 -5.18 -21.42 -12.27
C GLY A 124 -3.69 -21.09 -12.13
N LYS A 125 -3.11 -21.05 -10.93
CA LYS A 125 -1.66 -20.81 -10.72
C LYS A 125 -0.89 -22.03 -10.21
N SER A 126 0.42 -22.04 -10.46
CA SER A 126 1.29 -23.16 -10.10
C SER A 126 1.34 -23.35 -8.58
N LYS A 127 1.42 -24.61 -8.15
CA LYS A 127 1.50 -25.00 -6.73
C LYS A 127 2.68 -24.34 -6.00
N GLU A 128 3.80 -24.16 -6.68
CA GLU A 128 5.01 -23.51 -6.15
C GLU A 128 4.76 -22.04 -5.76
N PHE A 129 4.04 -21.30 -6.60
CA PHE A 129 3.69 -19.90 -6.32
C PHE A 129 2.72 -19.77 -5.14
N ILE A 130 1.77 -20.70 -5.02
CA ILE A 130 0.85 -20.77 -3.89
C ILE A 130 1.61 -21.06 -2.59
N GLN A 131 2.55 -22.01 -2.62
CA GLN A 131 3.34 -22.38 -1.45
C GLN A 131 4.20 -21.23 -0.94
N ASN A 132 4.85 -20.47 -1.82
CA ASN A 132 5.63 -19.30 -1.43
C ASN A 132 4.75 -18.23 -0.76
N SER A 133 3.57 -17.94 -1.30
CA SER A 133 2.66 -16.97 -0.67
C SER A 133 2.12 -17.46 0.68
N LEU A 134 1.89 -18.76 0.84
CA LEU A 134 1.52 -19.33 2.15
C LEU A 134 2.65 -19.23 3.16
N SER A 135 3.91 -19.39 2.76
CA SER A 135 5.06 -19.17 3.65
C SER A 135 5.24 -17.69 4.02
N GLU A 136 5.01 -16.76 3.10
CA GLU A 136 5.00 -15.32 3.40
C GLU A 136 3.88 -14.97 4.40
N ARG A 137 2.69 -15.59 4.26
CA ARG A 137 1.59 -15.45 5.22
C ARG A 137 1.90 -16.07 6.58
N ALA A 138 2.64 -17.18 6.63
CA ALA A 138 3.08 -17.77 7.90
C ALA A 138 3.97 -16.80 8.69
N ILE A 139 4.84 -16.05 8.01
CA ILE A 139 5.69 -15.01 8.62
C ILE A 139 4.86 -13.80 9.09
N MET A 140 3.78 -13.42 8.40
CA MET A 140 2.84 -12.41 8.93
C MET A 140 2.10 -12.91 10.18
N ASN A 141 1.71 -14.19 10.18
CA ASN A 141 1.11 -14.85 11.33
C ASN A 141 2.11 -15.10 12.48
N GLU A 142 3.41 -14.90 12.30
CA GLU A 142 4.37 -14.86 13.41
C GLU A 142 4.31 -13.52 14.18
N ARG A 143 3.70 -12.48 13.60
CA ARG A 143 3.32 -11.23 14.31
C ARG A 143 1.97 -11.34 15.02
N ASN A 144 1.47 -12.56 15.26
CA ASN A 144 0.16 -12.80 15.85
C ASN A 144 0.12 -12.34 17.31
N ASP A 145 -0.32 -11.10 17.50
CA ASP A 145 -0.55 -10.46 18.78
C ASP A 145 -1.92 -10.80 19.38
N CYS A 146 -2.65 -11.73 18.75
CA CYS A 146 -3.95 -12.24 19.18
C CYS A 146 -3.89 -13.63 19.85
N ASN A 147 -2.74 -14.01 20.41
CA ASN A 147 -2.60 -15.26 21.20
C ASN A 147 -3.30 -15.18 22.56
#